data_AF-Q5YPN1-F1
#
_entry.id   AF-Q5YPN1-F1
#
_cell.length_a   1.000
_cell.length_b   1.000
_cell.length_c   1.000
_cell.angle_alpha   90.00
_cell.angle_beta   90.00
_cell.angle_gamma   90.00
#
_symmetry.space_group_name_H-M   'P 1'
#
loop_
_entity.id
_entity.type
_entity.pdbx_description
1 polymer ?
#
loop_
_entity_poly.entity_id
_entity_poly.type
_entity_poly.pdbx_seq_one_letter_code
_entity_poly.pdbx_strand_id
1 'polypeptide(L)'
;MPAMLQAPDYMRALMTSPYGVRSAVEADKYVEARMRRQKRLDGPDAVHFTAMLTEAVLLQHPWGPKVQIAQLRHIKSLIEAHPDTVDVRVIPLGAPECAALSGNVYLLDFESCWLPTVAWFENALFGALVEDPVQARNLNYVYNNVFAAMPDQGRSLDLIDQAVHTLTSLAGVPARPARGSSPASRRKPPTAWRFALPGMRCSSATANICEIRGTIRRGSRSSRSRRCGGVPFSPMRSIRASRRSRGCR
;
A
#
# COMPACT_ATOMS: atom_id res chain seq x y z
N MET A 1 -1.52 -3.62 3.55
CA MET A 1 -2.83 -3.86 2.92
C MET A 1 -3.43 -2.52 2.47
N PRO A 2 -3.83 -2.32 1.20
CA PRO A 2 -4.16 -0.98 0.71
C PRO A 2 -5.48 -0.53 1.27
N ALA A 3 -5.61 0.76 1.56
CA ALA A 3 -6.79 1.32 2.22
C ALA A 3 -8.12 0.99 1.49
N MET A 4 -8.10 0.90 0.15
CA MET A 4 -9.29 0.54 -0.65
C MET A 4 -9.73 -0.91 -0.48
N LEU A 5 -8.85 -1.80 -0.05
CA LEU A 5 -9.16 -3.21 0.22
C LEU A 5 -9.41 -3.51 1.70
N GLN A 6 -9.15 -2.57 2.60
CA GLN A 6 -9.27 -2.82 4.04
C GLN A 6 -10.73 -3.01 4.46
N ALA A 7 -10.95 -3.93 5.40
CA ALA A 7 -12.20 -4.14 6.11
C ALA A 7 -12.28 -3.21 7.34
N PRO A 8 -13.48 -2.84 7.81
CA PRO A 8 -13.64 -1.94 8.96
C PRO A 8 -12.87 -2.38 10.21
N ASP A 9 -12.90 -3.67 10.54
CA ASP A 9 -12.23 -4.20 11.74
C ASP A 9 -10.70 -4.19 11.58
N TYR A 10 -10.19 -4.42 10.37
CA TYR A 10 -8.78 -4.27 10.06
C TYR A 10 -8.33 -2.81 10.20
N MET A 11 -9.12 -1.87 9.69
CA MET A 11 -8.84 -0.43 9.82
C MET A 11 -8.83 -0.01 11.29
N ARG A 12 -9.82 -0.46 12.08
CA ARG A 12 -9.91 -0.14 13.51
C ARG A 12 -8.70 -0.70 14.25
N ALA A 13 -8.36 -1.96 14.04
CA ALA A 13 -7.20 -2.60 14.66
C ALA A 13 -5.87 -1.91 14.30
N LEU A 14 -5.71 -1.46 13.04
CA LEU A 14 -4.56 -0.67 12.62
C LEU A 14 -4.48 0.68 13.35
N MET A 15 -5.60 1.37 13.51
CA MET A 15 -5.65 2.71 14.11
C MET A 15 -5.51 2.70 15.63
N THR A 16 -6.04 1.67 16.30
CA THR A 16 -5.95 1.50 17.76
C THR A 16 -4.75 0.68 18.20
N SER A 17 -3.81 0.41 17.28
CA SER A 17 -2.58 -0.31 17.57
C SER A 17 -1.78 0.38 18.68
N PRO A 18 -1.11 -0.36 19.58
CA PRO A 18 -0.20 0.22 20.58
C PRO A 18 1.00 0.95 19.96
N TYR A 19 1.25 0.73 18.67
CA TYR A 19 2.28 1.43 17.89
C TYR A 19 1.72 2.61 17.10
N GLY A 20 0.40 2.82 17.15
CA GLY A 20 -0.30 3.93 16.53
C GLY A 20 -0.28 5.19 17.40
N VAL A 21 -0.50 6.33 16.77
CA VAL A 21 -0.49 7.66 17.43
C VAL A 21 -1.90 8.14 17.79
N ARG A 22 -2.94 7.31 17.62
CA ARG A 22 -4.35 7.74 17.65
C ARG A 22 -5.15 7.06 18.76
N SER A 23 -6.11 7.79 19.32
CA SER A 23 -7.09 7.26 20.26
C SER A 23 -8.19 6.44 19.55
N ALA A 24 -8.91 5.62 20.31
CA ALA A 24 -10.03 4.82 19.77
C ALA A 24 -11.17 5.67 19.18
N VAL A 25 -11.47 6.82 19.80
CA VAL A 25 -12.53 7.74 19.31
C VAL A 25 -12.14 8.40 17.99
N GLU A 26 -10.84 8.71 17.81
CA GLU A 26 -10.35 9.21 16.53
C GLU A 26 -10.38 8.12 15.46
N ALA A 27 -10.11 6.86 15.83
CA ALA A 27 -10.09 5.74 14.90
C ALA A 27 -11.40 5.60 14.11
N ASP A 28 -12.57 5.67 14.76
CA ASP A 28 -13.86 5.49 14.09
C ASP A 28 -14.12 6.57 13.02
N LYS A 29 -13.72 7.84 13.26
CA LYS A 29 -13.81 8.91 12.25
C LYS A 29 -12.95 8.62 11.01
N TYR A 30 -11.77 8.05 11.21
CA TYR A 30 -10.89 7.66 10.10
C TYR A 30 -11.41 6.42 9.36
N VAL A 31 -11.97 5.44 10.09
CA VAL A 31 -12.64 4.29 9.49
C VAL A 31 -13.79 4.76 8.60
N GLU A 32 -14.65 5.65 9.11
CA GLU A 32 -15.76 6.21 8.32
C GLU A 32 -15.26 6.93 7.06
N ALA A 33 -14.21 7.75 7.18
CA ALA A 33 -13.62 8.43 6.03
C ALA A 33 -13.03 7.46 4.99
N ARG A 34 -12.40 6.35 5.43
CA ARG A 34 -11.91 5.30 4.53
C ARG A 34 -13.05 4.54 3.86
N MET A 35 -14.09 4.18 4.61
CA MET A 35 -15.27 3.52 4.06
C MET A 35 -15.97 4.40 3.02
N ARG A 36 -16.12 5.70 3.27
CA ARG A 36 -16.65 6.66 2.27
C ARG A 36 -15.80 6.70 0.99
N ARG A 37 -14.48 6.51 1.10
CA ARG A 37 -13.60 6.43 -0.08
C ARG A 37 -13.71 5.09 -0.80
N GLN A 38 -13.86 3.98 -0.06
CA GLN A 38 -14.06 2.65 -0.63
C GLN A 38 -15.34 2.57 -1.46
N LYS A 39 -16.39 3.33 -1.11
CA LYS A 39 -17.62 3.48 -1.94
C LYS A 39 -17.38 4.00 -3.36
N ARG A 40 -16.18 4.48 -3.69
CA ARG A 40 -15.80 4.82 -5.08
C ARG A 40 -15.62 3.60 -5.98
N LEU A 41 -15.58 2.39 -5.42
CA LEU A 41 -15.63 1.15 -6.19
C LEU A 41 -17.05 0.85 -6.70
N ASP A 42 -18.06 1.52 -6.12
CA ASP A 42 -19.47 1.32 -6.45
C ASP A 42 -19.95 2.31 -7.52
N GLY A 43 -21.02 1.93 -8.21
CA GLY A 43 -21.81 2.82 -9.05
C GLY A 43 -21.31 2.97 -10.50
N PRO A 44 -21.99 3.80 -11.31
CA PRO A 44 -21.69 3.93 -12.73
C PRO A 44 -20.35 4.63 -13.01
N ASP A 45 -19.87 5.46 -12.07
CA ASP A 45 -18.58 6.14 -12.14
C ASP A 45 -17.51 5.44 -11.29
N ALA A 46 -17.65 4.12 -11.13
CA ALA A 46 -16.75 3.30 -10.34
C ALA A 46 -15.30 3.46 -10.79
N VAL A 47 -14.42 3.47 -9.81
CA VAL A 47 -12.99 3.51 -10.01
C VAL A 47 -12.48 2.10 -10.33
N HIS A 48 -11.83 1.94 -11.49
CA HIS A 48 -11.01 0.76 -11.75
C HIS A 48 -9.81 0.78 -10.82
N PHE A 49 -9.73 -0.21 -9.96
CA PHE A 49 -8.73 -0.40 -8.94
C PHE A 49 -7.98 -1.71 -9.15
N THR A 50 -6.69 -1.61 -9.45
CA THR A 50 -5.79 -2.77 -9.57
C THR A 50 -4.82 -2.77 -8.41
N ALA A 51 -4.80 -3.81 -7.58
CA ALA A 51 -3.86 -4.00 -6.49
C ALA A 51 -2.84 -5.12 -6.76
N MET A 52 -1.57 -4.83 -6.51
CA MET A 52 -0.50 -5.82 -6.51
C MET A 52 -0.02 -6.06 -5.08
N LEU A 53 -0.25 -7.26 -4.59
CA LEU A 53 0.10 -7.70 -3.24
C LEU A 53 1.24 -8.71 -3.30
N THR A 54 2.05 -8.77 -2.25
CA THR A 54 2.88 -9.94 -2.01
C THR A 54 2.13 -10.93 -1.13
N GLU A 55 2.36 -12.22 -1.31
CA GLU A 55 1.76 -13.28 -0.49
C GLU A 55 2.08 -13.09 1.01
N ALA A 56 3.22 -12.47 1.35
CA ALA A 56 3.57 -12.11 2.72
C ALA A 56 2.47 -11.27 3.42
N VAL A 57 1.82 -10.34 2.71
CA VAL A 57 0.77 -9.49 3.26
C VAL A 57 -0.48 -10.29 3.65
N LEU A 58 -0.71 -11.45 3.01
CA LEU A 58 -1.84 -12.32 3.35
C LEU A 58 -1.60 -13.07 4.67
N LEU A 59 -0.34 -13.45 4.93
CA LEU A 59 0.06 -14.23 6.09
C LEU A 59 0.38 -13.37 7.32
N GLN A 60 0.72 -12.09 7.13
CA GLN A 60 0.94 -11.17 8.24
C GLN A 60 -0.37 -10.87 8.99
N HIS A 61 -0.40 -11.19 10.28
CA HIS A 61 -1.57 -10.98 11.14
C HIS A 61 -1.19 -10.23 12.44
N PRO A 62 -0.68 -8.98 12.34
CA PRO A 62 -0.23 -8.22 13.51
C PRO A 62 -1.32 -8.02 14.56
N TRP A 63 -2.59 -8.04 14.12
CA TRP A 63 -3.78 -7.87 14.96
C TRP A 63 -4.52 -9.19 15.23
N GLY A 64 -3.85 -10.32 14.98
CA GLY A 64 -4.37 -11.67 15.22
C GLY A 64 -5.05 -12.33 14.01
N PRO A 65 -5.13 -13.67 13.99
CA PRO A 65 -5.65 -14.42 12.84
C PRO A 65 -7.10 -14.10 12.48
N LYS A 66 -7.96 -13.86 13.49
CA LYS A 66 -9.39 -13.55 13.27
C LYS A 66 -9.59 -12.30 12.41
N VAL A 67 -8.86 -11.23 12.72
CA VAL A 67 -8.94 -9.95 11.97
C VAL A 67 -8.42 -10.14 10.55
N GLN A 68 -7.31 -10.88 10.39
CA GLN A 68 -6.74 -11.14 9.07
C GLN A 68 -7.65 -12.03 8.20
N ILE A 69 -8.29 -13.05 8.78
CA ILE A 69 -9.27 -13.89 8.06
C ILE A 69 -10.45 -13.04 7.58
N ALA A 70 -11.00 -12.17 8.43
CA ALA A 70 -12.08 -11.26 8.05
C ALA A 70 -11.64 -10.30 6.93
N GLN A 71 -10.42 -9.78 7.02
CA GLN A 71 -9.80 -8.93 5.99
C GLN A 71 -9.70 -9.66 4.64
N LEU A 72 -9.22 -10.90 4.62
CA LEU A 72 -9.06 -11.67 3.38
C LEU A 72 -10.42 -12.03 2.75
N ARG A 73 -11.41 -12.41 3.56
CA ARG A 73 -12.79 -12.63 3.08
C ARG A 73 -13.43 -11.37 2.50
N HIS A 74 -13.14 -10.21 3.10
CA HIS A 74 -13.59 -8.92 2.58
C HIS A 74 -12.99 -8.61 1.21
N ILE A 75 -11.69 -8.86 1.02
CA ILE A 75 -11.04 -8.71 -0.30
C ILE A 75 -11.72 -9.58 -1.35
N LYS A 76 -11.95 -10.86 -1.04
CA LYS A 76 -12.65 -11.78 -1.93
C LYS A 76 -14.05 -11.26 -2.30
N SER A 77 -14.80 -10.78 -1.30
CA SER A 77 -16.12 -10.19 -1.51
C SER A 77 -16.08 -8.95 -2.41
N LEU A 78 -15.07 -8.08 -2.27
CA LEU A 78 -14.89 -6.92 -3.16
C LEU A 78 -14.58 -7.35 -4.60
N ILE A 79 -13.73 -8.36 -4.77
CA ILE A 79 -13.40 -8.90 -6.10
C ILE A 79 -14.65 -9.47 -6.77
N GLU A 80 -15.44 -10.25 -6.04
CA GLU A 80 -16.68 -10.88 -6.52
C GLU A 80 -17.77 -9.84 -6.83
N ALA A 81 -17.89 -8.78 -6.03
CA ALA A 81 -18.85 -7.71 -6.23
C ALA A 81 -18.49 -6.78 -7.41
N HIS A 82 -17.22 -6.71 -7.78
CA HIS A 82 -16.69 -5.75 -8.75
C HIS A 82 -15.76 -6.40 -9.80
N PRO A 83 -16.20 -7.46 -10.51
CA PRO A 83 -15.31 -8.26 -11.37
C PRO A 83 -14.68 -7.46 -12.53
N ASP A 84 -15.32 -6.37 -12.97
CA ASP A 84 -14.84 -5.55 -14.09
C ASP A 84 -13.95 -4.37 -13.66
N THR A 85 -14.02 -3.97 -12.38
CA THR A 85 -13.36 -2.76 -11.88
C THR A 85 -12.36 -3.04 -10.76
N VAL A 86 -12.39 -4.18 -10.09
CA VAL A 86 -11.43 -4.55 -9.03
C VAL A 86 -10.61 -5.75 -9.47
N ASP A 87 -9.30 -5.54 -9.66
CA ASP A 87 -8.35 -6.60 -9.95
C ASP A 87 -7.29 -6.67 -8.84
N VAL A 88 -7.19 -7.82 -8.16
CA VAL A 88 -6.21 -8.04 -7.09
C VAL A 88 -5.31 -9.20 -7.50
N ARG A 89 -4.01 -8.90 -7.65
CA ARG A 89 -2.99 -9.88 -7.99
C ARG A 89 -2.05 -10.10 -6.82
N VAL A 90 -1.72 -11.36 -6.56
CA VAL A 90 -0.82 -11.77 -5.48
C VAL A 90 0.44 -12.37 -6.07
N ILE A 91 1.59 -11.78 -5.78
CA ILE A 91 2.90 -12.35 -6.10
C ILE A 91 3.24 -13.42 -5.05
N PRO A 92 3.50 -14.67 -5.47
CA PRO A 92 3.94 -15.73 -4.56
C PRO A 92 5.27 -15.40 -3.87
N LEU A 93 5.45 -15.91 -2.65
CA LEU A 93 6.72 -15.81 -1.95
C LEU A 93 7.84 -16.46 -2.78
N GLY A 94 8.97 -15.76 -2.88
CA GLY A 94 10.14 -16.22 -3.62
C GLY A 94 10.12 -15.94 -5.12
N ALA A 95 9.03 -15.39 -5.65
CA ALA A 95 8.98 -14.94 -7.04
C ALA A 95 9.92 -13.73 -7.25
N PRO A 96 10.70 -13.68 -8.34
CA PRO A 96 11.68 -12.61 -8.59
C PRO A 96 11.05 -11.21 -8.68
N GLU A 97 9.79 -11.13 -9.08
CA GLU A 97 8.98 -9.91 -9.17
C GLU A 97 8.82 -9.22 -7.81
N CYS A 98 8.95 -9.95 -6.69
CA CYS A 98 8.97 -9.35 -5.36
C CYS A 98 10.05 -8.27 -5.21
N ALA A 99 11.20 -8.42 -5.89
CA ALA A 99 12.29 -7.45 -5.82
C ALA A 99 11.96 -6.12 -6.51
N ALA A 100 11.06 -6.13 -7.49
CA ALA A 100 10.65 -4.94 -8.23
C ALA A 100 9.62 -4.08 -7.48
N LEU A 101 8.89 -4.68 -6.54
CA LEU A 101 7.93 -3.97 -5.69
C LEU A 101 8.62 -3.51 -4.40
N SER A 102 9.29 -2.37 -4.45
CA SER A 102 9.81 -1.71 -3.25
C SER A 102 9.00 -0.47 -2.90
N GLY A 103 8.63 -0.36 -1.63
CA GLY A 103 7.85 0.76 -1.09
C GLY A 103 6.37 0.74 -1.47
N ASN A 104 5.66 1.82 -1.09
CA ASN A 104 4.23 1.96 -1.36
C ASN A 104 4.01 3.01 -2.44
N VAL A 105 3.47 2.58 -3.58
CA VAL A 105 3.39 3.41 -4.79
C VAL A 105 2.03 3.27 -5.45
N TYR A 106 1.31 4.38 -5.53
CA TYR A 106 0.01 4.45 -6.19
C TYR A 106 0.15 5.22 -7.50
N LEU A 107 -0.15 4.57 -8.62
CA LEU A 107 -0.20 5.22 -9.93
C LEU A 107 -1.62 5.69 -10.21
N LEU A 108 -1.86 6.99 -10.18
CA LEU A 108 -3.16 7.58 -10.39
C LEU A 108 -3.27 8.00 -11.86
N ASP A 109 -4.23 7.42 -12.58
CA ASP A 109 -4.51 7.76 -13.96
C ASP A 109 -5.83 8.54 -14.04
N PHE A 110 -6.02 9.31 -15.11
CA PHE A 110 -7.20 10.15 -15.26
C PHE A 110 -7.73 10.04 -16.70
N GLU A 111 -9.05 9.99 -16.86
CA GLU A 111 -9.66 10.06 -18.20
C GLU A 111 -9.43 11.41 -18.88
N SER A 112 -9.23 12.46 -18.08
CA SER A 112 -8.96 13.80 -18.60
C SER A 112 -7.62 13.84 -19.31
N CYS A 113 -7.61 14.22 -20.59
CA CYS A 113 -6.38 14.42 -21.36
C CYS A 113 -5.50 15.57 -20.83
N TRP A 114 -6.01 16.37 -19.89
CA TRP A 114 -5.29 17.47 -19.26
C TRP A 114 -4.54 17.06 -18.00
N LEU A 115 -4.91 15.92 -17.40
CA LEU A 115 -4.28 15.43 -16.18
C LEU A 115 -3.34 14.28 -16.54
N PRO A 116 -2.02 14.44 -16.33
CA PRO A 116 -1.09 13.35 -16.56
C PRO A 116 -1.30 12.26 -15.50
N THR A 117 -0.87 11.04 -15.82
CA THR A 117 -0.67 10.01 -14.78
C THR A 117 0.34 10.53 -13.77
N VAL A 118 0.00 10.47 -12.48
CA VAL A 118 0.89 10.86 -11.38
C VAL A 118 1.15 9.66 -10.49
N ALA A 119 2.29 9.66 -9.78
CA ALA A 119 2.55 8.65 -8.76
C ALA A 119 2.45 9.28 -7.36
N TRP A 120 1.89 8.56 -6.41
CA TRP A 120 1.92 8.89 -5.00
C TRP A 120 2.75 7.83 -4.28
N PHE A 121 3.81 8.27 -3.62
CA PHE A 121 4.61 7.43 -2.75
C PHE A 121 4.21 7.70 -1.31
N GLU A 122 4.13 6.65 -0.50
CA GLU A 122 3.94 6.85 0.93
C GLU A 122 4.74 5.88 1.78
N ASN A 123 4.99 6.30 3.01
CA ASN A 123 5.41 5.45 4.10
C ASN A 123 4.69 5.93 5.38
N ALA A 124 5.08 5.36 6.53
CA ALA A 124 4.45 5.69 7.81
C ALA A 124 4.60 7.17 8.23
N LEU A 125 5.60 7.89 7.72
CA LEU A 125 5.96 9.25 8.14
C LEU A 125 5.66 10.32 7.08
N PHE A 126 5.75 9.98 5.80
CA PHE A 126 5.69 10.94 4.71
C PHE A 126 5.00 10.35 3.48
N GLY A 127 4.37 11.23 2.71
CA GLY A 127 3.92 10.93 1.36
C GLY A 127 4.35 12.00 0.37
N ALA A 128 4.75 11.58 -0.82
CA ALA A 128 5.21 12.43 -1.91
C ALA A 128 4.36 12.22 -3.16
N LEU A 129 3.92 13.33 -3.76
CA LEU A 129 3.38 13.34 -5.10
C LEU A 129 4.52 13.49 -6.10
N VAL A 130 4.56 12.60 -7.09
CA VAL A 130 5.47 12.65 -8.24
C VAL A 130 4.66 13.06 -9.45
N GLU A 131 4.79 14.35 -9.78
CA GLU A 131 4.14 14.99 -10.93
C GLU A 131 5.04 14.99 -12.19
N ASP A 132 6.32 14.64 -12.03
CA ASP A 132 7.24 14.55 -13.16
C ASP A 132 6.78 13.45 -14.14
N PRO A 133 6.45 13.81 -15.40
CA PRO A 133 5.85 12.88 -16.34
C PRO A 133 6.82 11.82 -16.86
N VAL A 134 8.13 12.02 -16.73
CA VAL A 134 9.13 11.01 -17.08
C VAL A 134 9.22 9.98 -15.96
N GLN A 135 9.27 10.43 -14.70
CA GLN A 135 9.30 9.54 -13.54
C GLN A 135 8.02 8.72 -13.41
N ALA A 136 6.84 9.35 -13.54
CA ALA A 136 5.56 8.65 -13.49
C ALA A 136 5.43 7.60 -14.60
N ARG A 137 5.91 7.91 -15.81
CA ARG A 137 5.93 6.97 -16.94
C ARG A 137 6.88 5.80 -16.71
N ASN A 138 8.09 6.06 -16.19
CA ASN A 138 9.06 5.01 -15.89
C ASN A 138 8.52 4.05 -14.81
N LEU A 139 7.86 4.60 -13.78
CA LEU A 139 7.19 3.78 -12.76
C LEU A 139 6.06 2.96 -13.38
N ASN A 140 5.20 3.56 -14.20
CA ASN A 140 4.14 2.83 -14.88
C ASN A 140 4.70 1.69 -15.75
N TYR A 141 5.79 1.91 -16.48
CA TYR A 141 6.45 0.88 -17.28
C TYR A 141 6.94 -0.30 -16.42
N VAL A 142 7.68 -0.03 -15.34
CA VAL A 142 8.17 -1.08 -14.42
C VAL A 142 7.00 -1.86 -13.82
N TYR A 143 5.98 -1.15 -13.33
CA TYR A 143 4.83 -1.77 -12.68
C TYR A 143 3.95 -2.57 -13.64
N ASN A 144 3.87 -2.19 -14.91
CA ASN A 144 3.17 -2.97 -15.94
C ASN A 144 3.92 -4.25 -16.30
N ASN A 145 5.26 -4.21 -16.36
CA ASN A 145 6.06 -5.42 -16.59
C ASN A 145 5.92 -6.41 -15.43
N VAL A 146 5.93 -5.92 -14.18
CA VAL A 146 5.66 -6.75 -13.00
C VAL A 146 4.26 -7.33 -13.08
N PHE A 147 3.25 -6.50 -13.31
CA PHE A 147 1.85 -6.94 -13.38
C PHE A 147 1.63 -8.04 -14.44
N ALA A 148 2.27 -7.91 -15.61
CA ALA A 148 2.18 -8.91 -16.68
C ALA A 148 2.79 -10.27 -16.31
N ALA A 149 3.76 -10.30 -15.39
CA ALA A 149 4.38 -11.53 -14.88
C ALA A 149 3.65 -12.13 -13.66
N MET A 150 2.71 -11.41 -13.06
CA MET A 150 1.95 -11.89 -11.90
C MET A 150 0.96 -12.99 -12.28
N PRO A 151 0.62 -13.89 -11.34
CA PRO A 151 -0.48 -14.83 -11.52
C PRO A 151 -1.78 -14.14 -11.93
N ASP A 152 -2.67 -14.88 -12.58
CA ASP A 152 -4.01 -14.39 -12.85
C ASP A 152 -4.82 -14.15 -11.56
N GLN A 153 -5.98 -13.53 -11.71
CA GLN A 153 -6.86 -13.23 -10.59
C GLN A 153 -7.40 -14.51 -9.93
N GLY A 154 -7.64 -15.58 -10.69
CA GLY A 154 -8.09 -16.87 -10.15
C GLY A 154 -7.03 -17.51 -9.27
N ARG A 155 -5.79 -17.59 -9.75
CA ARG A 155 -4.67 -18.11 -8.96
C ARG A 155 -4.33 -17.23 -7.76
N SER A 156 -4.59 -15.93 -7.86
CA SER A 156 -4.48 -14.99 -6.73
C SER A 156 -5.57 -15.24 -5.67
N LEU A 157 -6.79 -15.58 -6.08
CA LEU A 157 -7.87 -16.00 -5.17
C LEU A 157 -7.52 -17.33 -4.47
N ASP A 158 -6.93 -18.29 -5.18
CA ASP A 158 -6.46 -19.54 -4.59
C ASP A 158 -5.45 -19.29 -3.46
N LEU A 159 -4.50 -18.36 -3.66
CA LEU A 159 -3.53 -17.97 -2.63
C LEU A 159 -4.22 -17.30 -1.42
N ILE A 160 -5.25 -16.50 -1.66
CA ILE A 160 -6.06 -15.90 -0.59
C ILE A 160 -6.79 -16.99 0.20
N ASP A 161 -7.42 -17.95 -0.47
CA ASP A 161 -8.13 -19.05 0.19
C ASP A 161 -7.17 -19.97 0.97
N GLN A 162 -5.99 -20.25 0.42
CA GLN A 162 -4.91 -20.97 1.13
C GLN A 162 -4.45 -20.23 2.39
N ALA A 163 -4.28 -18.91 2.31
CA ALA A 163 -3.94 -18.08 3.47
C ALA A 163 -5.05 -18.11 4.53
N VAL A 164 -6.33 -18.01 4.13
CA VAL A 164 -7.47 -18.13 5.05
C VAL A 164 -7.47 -19.50 5.75
N HIS A 165 -7.27 -20.59 5.01
CA HIS A 165 -7.18 -21.93 5.59
C HIS A 165 -6.04 -22.03 6.62
N THR A 166 -4.85 -21.56 6.24
CA THR A 166 -3.66 -21.56 7.10
C THR A 166 -3.90 -20.77 8.39
N LEU A 167 -4.43 -19.55 8.30
CA LEU A 167 -4.74 -18.73 9.46
C LEU A 167 -5.82 -19.34 10.36
N THR A 168 -6.80 -20.02 9.77
CA THR A 168 -7.85 -20.73 10.50
C THR A 168 -7.26 -21.88 11.31
N SER A 169 -6.35 -22.67 10.72
CA SER A 169 -5.64 -23.73 11.46
C SER A 169 -4.80 -23.16 12.61
N LEU A 170 -4.13 -22.02 12.42
CA LEU A 170 -3.33 -21.38 13.45
C LEU A 170 -4.19 -20.81 14.59
N ALA A 171 -5.38 -20.29 14.29
CA ALA A 171 -6.31 -19.79 15.29
C ALA A 171 -6.85 -20.89 16.22
N GLY A 172 -6.88 -22.14 15.76
CA GLY A 172 -7.26 -23.32 16.55
C GLY A 172 -6.14 -23.90 17.41
N VAL A 173 -4.88 -23.50 17.18
CA VAL A 173 -3.75 -23.92 18.02
C VAL A 173 -3.72 -23.04 19.27
N PRO A 174 -3.84 -23.59 20.49
CA PRO A 174 -3.74 -22.79 21.70
C PRO A 174 -2.39 -22.09 21.72
N ALA A 175 -2.40 -20.79 22.02
CA ALA A 175 -1.18 -20.00 22.11
C ALA A 175 -0.19 -20.70 23.04
N ARG A 176 0.98 -21.05 22.51
CA ARG A 176 2.05 -21.65 23.32
C ARG A 176 2.25 -20.70 24.50
N PRO A 177 2.13 -21.16 25.76
CA PRO A 177 2.29 -20.28 26.90
C PRO A 177 3.62 -19.56 26.74
N ALA A 178 3.60 -18.24 26.93
CA ALA A 178 4.80 -17.42 26.89
C ALA A 178 5.82 -18.14 27.76
N ARG A 179 6.93 -18.59 27.14
CA ARG A 179 8.01 -19.26 27.88
C ARG A 179 8.33 -18.32 29.03
N GLY A 180 8.03 -18.75 30.26
CA GLY A 180 8.26 -17.93 31.45
C GLY A 180 9.64 -17.35 31.34
N SER A 181 9.75 -16.04 31.55
CA SER A 181 11.01 -15.31 31.50
C SER A 181 11.98 -15.94 32.50
N SER A 182 12.72 -16.95 32.06
CA SER A 182 13.91 -17.39 32.75
C SER A 182 14.84 -16.18 32.80
N PRO A 183 15.44 -15.83 33.95
CA PRO A 183 16.28 -14.64 34.05
C PRO A 183 17.37 -14.77 33.01
N ALA A 184 17.34 -13.90 32.01
CA ALA A 184 18.35 -13.88 30.97
C ALA A 184 19.69 -13.65 31.66
N SER A 185 20.54 -14.69 31.72
CA SER A 185 21.96 -14.49 31.94
C SER A 185 22.41 -13.44 30.93
N ARG A 186 23.00 -12.35 31.42
CA ARG A 186 23.56 -11.27 30.60
C ARG A 186 24.68 -11.85 29.72
N ARG A 187 24.33 -12.47 28.60
CA ARG A 187 25.27 -12.71 27.51
C ARG A 187 25.41 -11.39 26.77
N LYS A 188 26.62 -10.82 26.81
CA LYS A 188 27.00 -9.68 25.97
C LYS A 188 26.68 -10.02 24.50
N PRO A 189 26.08 -9.10 23.73
CA PRO A 189 25.91 -9.32 22.30
C PRO A 189 27.29 -9.49 21.64
N PRO A 190 27.42 -10.33 20.61
CA PRO A 190 28.67 -10.46 19.87
C PRO A 190 29.03 -9.11 19.26
N THR A 191 30.18 -8.58 19.66
CA THR A 191 30.80 -7.42 19.05
C THR A 191 31.29 -7.80 17.66
N ALA A 192 30.66 -7.25 16.62
CA ALA A 192 31.30 -6.71 15.40
C ALA A 192 30.45 -6.91 14.14
N TRP A 193 29.74 -5.85 13.74
CA TRP A 193 29.67 -5.46 12.33
C TRP A 193 30.37 -4.11 12.25
N ARG A 194 31.67 -4.12 11.93
CA ARG A 194 32.46 -2.89 11.76
C ARG A 194 32.35 -2.40 10.32
N PHE A 195 31.24 -1.74 10.03
CA PHE A 195 31.18 -0.71 8.99
C PHE A 195 30.30 0.42 9.54
N ALA A 196 30.92 1.33 10.29
CA ALA A 196 30.30 2.56 10.74
C ALA A 196 31.27 3.71 10.48
N LEU A 197 30.86 4.66 9.65
CA LEU A 197 31.43 6.01 9.65
C LEU A 197 31.21 6.61 11.06
N PRO A 198 32.14 7.40 11.62
CA PRO A 198 32.01 7.92 12.98
C PRO A 198 30.75 8.79 13.11
N GLY A 199 29.86 8.45 14.04
CA GLY A 199 28.70 9.28 14.41
C GLY A 199 27.32 8.76 13.98
N MET A 200 27.23 7.74 13.13
CA MET A 200 25.93 7.13 12.78
C MET A 200 25.64 5.90 13.66
N ARG A 201 24.60 5.99 14.49
CA ARG A 201 23.93 4.80 15.03
C ARG A 201 22.85 4.39 14.04
N CYS A 202 23.14 3.35 13.25
CA CYS A 202 22.15 2.70 12.40
C CYS A 202 21.46 1.61 13.22
N SER A 203 20.19 1.81 13.54
CA SER A 203 19.33 0.81 14.15
C SER A 203 18.05 0.72 13.32
N SER A 204 18.10 -0.03 12.21
CA SER A 204 16.88 -0.41 11.50
C SER A 204 17.02 -1.82 10.96
N ALA A 205 16.15 -2.70 11.48
CA ALA A 205 15.85 -4.00 10.94
C ALA A 205 15.12 -3.85 9.60
N THR A 206 15.51 -4.66 8.62
CA THR A 206 14.79 -4.81 7.36
C THR A 206 13.45 -5.47 7.66
N ALA A 207 12.36 -4.72 7.57
CA ALA A 207 11.02 -5.27 7.53
C ALA A 207 10.43 -4.89 6.16
N ASN A 208 10.43 -5.87 5.25
CA ASN A 208 9.79 -5.74 3.94
C ASN A 208 8.28 -5.59 4.16
N ILE A 209 7.79 -4.34 4.19
CA ILE A 209 6.39 -4.02 3.98
C ILE A 209 6.31 -3.56 2.52
N CYS A 210 5.77 -4.46 1.70
CA CYS A 210 5.55 -4.24 0.28
C CYS A 210 4.08 -3.85 0.12
N GLU A 211 3.76 -2.67 -0.43
CA GLU A 211 2.37 -2.23 -0.54
C GLU A 211 2.01 -1.44 -1.82
N ILE A 212 1.43 -2.16 -2.78
CA ILE A 212 0.27 -1.81 -3.63
C ILE A 212 0.35 -0.64 -4.62
N ARG A 213 0.22 -1.01 -5.90
CA ARG A 213 -0.40 -0.21 -6.98
C ARG A 213 -1.87 0.02 -6.68
N GLY A 214 -2.35 1.26 -6.70
CA GLY A 214 -3.78 1.55 -6.83
C GLY A 214 -3.97 2.39 -8.07
N THR A 215 -4.28 1.76 -9.20
CA THR A 215 -4.75 2.52 -10.37
C THR A 215 -6.15 3.02 -10.07
N ILE A 216 -6.46 4.25 -10.48
CA ILE A 216 -7.82 4.78 -10.45
C ILE A 216 -8.14 5.10 -11.91
N ARG A 217 -9.00 4.34 -12.57
CA ARG A 217 -9.51 4.71 -13.90
C ARG A 217 -11.01 4.96 -13.76
N ARG A 218 -11.56 6.00 -14.38
CA ARG A 218 -13.03 6.13 -14.48
C ARG A 218 -13.52 5.25 -15.63
N GLY A 219 -14.74 4.74 -15.51
CA GLY A 219 -15.40 3.93 -16.53
C GLY A 219 -15.96 4.80 -17.65
N SER A 220 -15.53 4.55 -18.88
CA SER A 220 -15.95 5.36 -20.05
C SER A 220 -17.36 5.00 -20.53
N ARG A 221 -18.24 6.01 -20.68
CA ARG A 221 -19.33 5.95 -21.67
C ARG A 221 -18.99 6.77 -22.90
N SER A 222 -19.33 6.20 -24.05
CA SER A 222 -19.18 6.77 -25.39
C SER A 222 -19.78 8.18 -25.51
N SER A 223 -18.94 9.19 -25.72
CA SER A 223 -19.37 10.44 -26.35
C SER A 223 -18.23 11.05 -27.15
N ARG A 224 -18.43 11.07 -28.49
CA ARG A 224 -17.74 11.82 -29.55
C ARG A 224 -16.43 12.51 -29.17
N SER A 225 -15.35 11.99 -29.74
CA SER A 225 -14.03 12.62 -29.80
C SER A 225 -14.11 14.06 -30.29
N ARG A 226 -13.80 15.01 -29.39
CA ARG A 226 -13.28 16.32 -29.81
C ARG A 226 -11.78 16.22 -29.77
N ARG A 227 -11.14 16.36 -30.94
CA ARG A 227 -9.69 16.53 -31.07
C ARG A 227 -9.29 17.77 -30.28
N CYS A 228 -8.54 17.60 -29.19
CA CYS A 228 -7.86 18.70 -28.53
C CYS A 228 -6.49 18.88 -29.21
N GLY A 229 -6.38 19.95 -30.00
CA GLY A 229 -5.11 20.40 -30.58
C GLY A 229 -4.15 20.84 -29.49
N GLY A 230 -2.87 20.49 -29.65
CA GLY A 230 -1.82 20.80 -28.71
C GLY A 230 -1.49 22.29 -28.66
N VAL A 231 -1.33 22.81 -27.44
CA VAL A 231 -0.61 24.05 -27.16
C VAL A 231 0.46 23.70 -26.13
N PRO A 232 1.75 24.04 -26.36
CA PRO A 232 2.80 23.73 -25.40
C PRO A 232 2.65 24.60 -24.15
N PHE A 233 2.70 23.96 -22.99
CA PHE A 233 2.64 24.61 -21.67
C PHE A 233 4.01 25.20 -21.33
N SER A 234 4.11 26.53 -21.24
CA SER A 234 5.30 27.23 -20.74
C SER A 234 5.39 27.13 -19.20
N PRO A 235 6.57 26.84 -18.62
CA PRO A 235 6.70 26.70 -17.18
C PRO A 235 6.61 28.07 -16.46
N MET A 236 5.72 28.15 -15.48
CA MET A 236 5.61 29.28 -14.55
C MET A 236 6.86 29.38 -13.68
N ARG A 237 7.40 30.60 -13.56
CA ARG A 237 8.59 30.96 -12.78
C ARG A 237 8.47 30.55 -11.31
N SER A 238 9.54 29.97 -10.78
CA SER A 238 9.68 29.68 -9.35
C SER A 238 9.69 30.98 -8.53
N ILE A 239 8.87 30.99 -7.47
CA ILE A 239 8.93 32.04 -6.43
C ILE A 239 10.16 31.72 -5.58
N ARG A 240 11.27 32.45 -5.81
CA ARG A 240 12.42 32.50 -4.90
C ARG A 240 12.00 33.15 -3.58
N ALA A 241 12.06 32.40 -2.48
CA ALA A 241 12.03 32.97 -1.14
C ALA A 241 13.32 33.79 -0.92
N SER A 242 13.19 35.11 -0.81
CA SER A 242 14.28 36.02 -0.49
C SER A 242 14.71 35.86 0.97
N ARG A 243 15.96 35.44 1.21
CA ARG A 243 16.65 35.65 2.49
C ARG A 243 16.89 37.16 2.68
N ARG A 244 16.24 37.78 3.66
CA ARG A 244 16.70 39.06 4.23
C ARG A 244 17.44 38.77 5.52
N SER A 245 18.75 38.98 5.49
CA SER A 245 19.58 39.20 6.66
C SER A 245 19.13 40.50 7.36
N ARG A 246 18.88 40.44 8.67
CA ARG A 246 18.92 41.62 9.53
C ARG A 246 20.06 41.39 10.52
N GLY A 247 21.08 42.25 10.43
CA GLY A 247 22.13 42.35 11.42
C GLY A 247 21.56 42.88 12.73
N CYS A 248 22.03 42.31 13.84
CA CYS A 248 22.02 42.99 15.13
C CYS A 248 23.35 43.76 15.26
N ARG A 249 23.21 44.96 15.83
CA ARG A 249 24.26 45.90 16.18
C ARG A 249 25.22 45.33 17.22
#